data_AF-A0A6B3HHG8-F1
#
_entry.id   AF-A0A6B3HHG8-F1
#
_cell.length_a   1.000
_cell.length_b   1.000
_cell.length_c   1.000
_cell.angle_alpha   90.00
_cell.angle_beta   90.00
_cell.angle_gamma   90.00
#
_symmetry.space_group_name_H-M   'P 1'
#
loop_
_entity.id
_entity.type
_entity.pdbx_description
1 polymer ?
#
loop_
_entity_poly.entity_id
_entity_poly.type
_entity_poly.pdbx_seq_one_letter_code
_entity_poly.pdbx_strand_id
1 'polypeptide(L)'
;GDVQPRYVFQVPLANRSLEDVLKGFNQLWRRNIKKADKAGVEVVQGGYEDLAEWQRLYEITAVRDHFRPRPLSYFQRMWTVLNSEDPNRMRLYFARHNGVNL
;
A
#
# COMPACT_ATOMS: atom_id res chain seq x y z
N GLY A 1 16.74 -7.31 22.05
CA GLY A 1 17.49 -6.42 21.14
C GLY A 1 16.48 -5.74 20.25
N ASP A 2 16.53 -4.41 20.16
CA ASP A 2 15.59 -3.63 19.36
C ASP A 2 15.72 -4.02 17.88
N VAL A 3 14.67 -4.63 17.32
CA VAL A 3 14.61 -5.11 15.92
C VAL A 3 14.02 -4.05 14.98
N GLN A 4 13.64 -2.89 15.50
CA GLN A 4 13.11 -1.81 14.70
C GLN A 4 14.24 -0.99 14.05
N PRO A 5 14.08 -0.56 12.78
CA PRO A 5 15.08 0.26 12.12
C PRO A 5 15.24 1.61 12.83
N ARG A 6 16.49 1.99 13.11
CA ARG A 6 16.82 3.29 13.75
C ARG A 6 16.60 4.49 12.84
N TYR A 7 16.61 4.28 11.53
CA TYR A 7 16.45 5.32 10.51
C TYR A 7 15.24 4.98 9.65
N VAL A 8 14.28 5.89 9.60
CA VAL A 8 13.01 5.75 8.86
C VAL A 8 12.78 7.00 8.01
N PHE A 9 12.05 6.84 6.91
CA PHE A 9 11.59 7.97 6.11
C PHE A 9 10.25 8.47 6.64
N GLN A 10 10.16 9.75 6.98
CA GLN A 10 8.92 10.38 7.44
C GLN A 10 8.56 11.53 6.51
N VAL A 11 7.31 11.55 6.04
CA VAL A 11 6.78 12.62 5.20
C VAL A 11 5.86 13.49 6.06
N PRO A 12 6.20 14.76 6.34
CA PRO A 12 5.32 15.65 7.10
C PRO A 12 4.14 16.06 6.22
N LEU A 13 2.95 15.53 6.52
CA LEU A 13 1.71 15.77 5.77
C LEU A 13 0.76 16.74 6.48
N ALA A 14 0.94 16.97 7.78
CA ALA A 14 0.06 17.85 8.56
C ALA A 14 0.00 19.26 7.94
N ASN A 15 -1.21 19.82 7.85
CA ASN A 15 -1.49 21.16 7.32
C ASN A 15 -1.04 21.39 5.87
N ARG A 16 -0.87 20.33 5.06
CA ARG A 16 -0.54 20.44 3.63
C ARG A 16 -1.73 20.05 2.78
N SER A 17 -2.00 20.83 1.75
CA SER A 17 -2.93 20.43 0.70
C SER A 17 -2.33 19.32 -0.18
N LEU A 18 -3.17 18.65 -0.96
CA LEU A 18 -2.69 17.70 -1.98
C LEU A 18 -1.76 18.37 -3.00
N GLU A 19 -1.99 19.65 -3.32
CA GLU A 19 -1.13 20.42 -4.20
C GLU A 19 0.25 20.64 -3.57
N ASP A 20 0.32 20.98 -2.28
CA ASP A 20 1.58 21.14 -1.55
C ASP A 20 2.37 19.83 -1.50
N VAL A 21 1.68 18.70 -1.31
CA VAL A 21 2.29 17.36 -1.34
C VAL A 21 2.87 17.07 -2.74
N LEU A 22 2.08 17.27 -3.79
CA LEU A 22 2.50 17.01 -5.17
C LEU A 22 3.69 17.90 -5.59
N LYS A 23 3.68 19.19 -5.22
CA LYS A 23 4.78 20.13 -5.47
C LYS A 23 6.08 19.69 -4.80
N GLY A 24 6.00 19.05 -3.63
CA GLY A 24 7.14 18.56 -2.87
C GLY A 24 7.85 17.34 -3.46
N PHE A 25 7.22 16.60 -4.38
CA PHE A 25 7.88 15.47 -5.05
C PHE A 25 8.89 15.95 -6.08
N ASN A 26 9.92 15.15 -6.37
CA ASN A 26 10.83 15.43 -7.48
C ASN A 26 10.12 15.30 -8.84
N GLN A 27 10.77 15.78 -9.91
CA GLN A 27 10.18 15.80 -11.26
C GLN A 27 9.83 14.39 -11.77
N LEU A 28 10.69 13.40 -11.54
CA LEU A 28 10.46 12.03 -12.00
C LEU A 28 9.19 11.44 -11.36
N TRP A 29 9.01 11.64 -10.06
CA TRP A 29 7.84 11.12 -9.33
C TRP A 29 6.54 11.78 -9.82
N ARG A 30 6.53 13.11 -10.00
CA ARG A 30 5.36 13.80 -10.56
C ARG A 30 5.02 13.29 -11.97
N ARG A 31 6.01 12.99 -12.80
CA ARG A 31 5.79 12.41 -14.13
C ARG A 31 5.20 11.00 -14.04
N ASN A 32 5.70 10.17 -13.13
CA ASN A 32 5.23 8.79 -12.96
C ASN A 32 3.78 8.73 -12.42
N ILE A 33 3.43 9.59 -11.46
CA ILE A 33 2.04 9.70 -10.96
C ILE A 33 1.09 10.06 -12.10
N LYS A 34 1.41 11.11 -12.87
CA LYS A 34 0.61 11.52 -14.03
C LYS A 34 0.56 10.44 -15.11
N LYS A 35 1.62 9.64 -15.27
CA LYS A 35 1.66 8.54 -16.23
C LYS A 35 0.71 7.42 -15.82
N ALA A 36 0.67 7.05 -14.54
CA ALA A 36 -0.24 6.03 -14.02
C ALA A 36 -1.70 6.47 -14.18
N ASP A 37 -2.01 7.71 -13.82
CA ASP A 37 -3.34 8.31 -14.00
C ASP A 37 -3.78 8.30 -15.47
N LYS A 38 -2.92 8.79 -16.38
CA LYS A 38 -3.19 8.74 -17.83
C LYS A 38 -3.29 7.34 -18.41
N ALA A 39 -2.67 6.35 -17.77
CA ALA A 39 -2.78 4.95 -18.17
C ALA A 39 -4.08 4.31 -17.67
N GLY A 40 -4.93 5.04 -16.93
CA GLY A 40 -6.18 4.51 -16.40
C GLY A 40 -5.99 3.60 -15.18
N VAL A 41 -4.91 3.82 -14.41
CA VAL A 41 -4.73 3.13 -13.12
C VAL A 41 -5.64 3.78 -12.08
N GLU A 42 -6.49 2.99 -11.46
CA GLU A 42 -7.38 3.39 -10.38
C GLU A 42 -6.83 2.93 -9.02
N VAL A 43 -7.11 3.68 -7.95
CA VAL A 43 -6.88 3.22 -6.58
C VAL A 43 -8.20 2.76 -6.00
N VAL A 44 -8.29 1.49 -5.62
CA VAL A 44 -9.51 0.85 -5.11
C VAL A 44 -9.26 0.39 -3.69
N GLN A 45 -10.18 0.70 -2.78
CA GLN A 45 -10.14 0.15 -1.43
C GLN A 45 -10.75 -1.27 -1.43
N GLY A 46 -9.97 -2.24 -0.96
CA GLY A 46 -10.40 -3.63 -0.81
C GLY A 46 -10.90 -3.94 0.62
N GLY A 47 -11.55 -5.09 0.75
CA GLY A 47 -12.06 -5.64 2.00
C GLY A 47 -11.25 -6.82 2.55
N TYR A 48 -11.80 -7.47 3.57
CA TYR A 48 -11.19 -8.67 4.18
C TYR A 48 -11.11 -9.83 3.18
N GLU A 49 -12.15 -9.97 2.37
CA GLU A 49 -12.31 -10.94 1.29
C GLU A 49 -11.20 -10.84 0.24
N ASP A 50 -10.62 -9.66 0.05
CA ASP A 50 -9.55 -9.43 -0.94
C ASP A 50 -8.15 -9.78 -0.41
N LEU A 51 -8.00 -10.16 0.86
CA LEU A 51 -6.69 -10.46 1.45
C LEU A 51 -5.99 -11.64 0.74
N ALA A 52 -6.75 -12.59 0.19
CA ALA A 52 -6.18 -13.70 -0.58
C ALA A 52 -5.56 -13.22 -1.90
N GLU A 53 -6.22 -12.30 -2.60
CA GLU A 53 -5.69 -11.71 -3.83
C GLU A 53 -4.49 -10.81 -3.56
N TRP A 54 -4.54 -10.02 -2.48
CA TRP A 54 -3.40 -9.25 -2.02
C TRP A 54 -2.21 -10.16 -1.66
N GLN A 55 -2.44 -11.27 -0.96
CA GLN A 55 -1.40 -12.23 -0.60
C GLN A 55 -0.72 -12.82 -1.84
N ARG A 56 -1.49 -13.14 -2.89
CA ARG A 56 -0.95 -13.62 -4.17
C ARG A 56 0.06 -12.63 -4.76
N LEU A 57 -0.28 -11.34 -4.81
CA LEU A 57 0.61 -10.27 -5.30
C LEU A 57 1.83 -10.08 -4.38
N TYR A 58 1.63 -10.15 -3.07
CA TYR A 58 2.69 -10.07 -2.07
C TYR A 58 3.70 -11.23 -2.20
N GLU A 59 3.24 -12.45 -2.47
CA GLU A 59 4.11 -13.62 -2.68
C GLU A 59 4.89 -13.54 -3.99
N ILE A 60 4.26 -13.05 -5.08
CA ILE A 60 4.98 -12.75 -6.34
C ILE A 60 6.11 -11.76 -6.08
N THR A 61 5.84 -10.72 -5.30
CA THR A 61 6.84 -9.72 -4.88
C THR A 61 7.95 -10.36 -4.04
N ALA A 62 7.59 -11.24 -3.10
CA ALA A 62 8.55 -11.95 -2.24
C ALA A 62 9.51 -12.85 -3.02
N VAL A 63 9.00 -13.55 -4.04
CA VAL A 63 9.82 -14.36 -4.94
C VAL A 63 10.78 -13.47 -5.74
N ARG A 64 10.25 -12.40 -6.35
CA ARG A 64 11.05 -11.46 -7.16
C ARG A 64 12.16 -10.79 -6.35
N ASP A 65 11.85 -10.38 -5.13
CA ASP A 65 12.75 -9.58 -4.28
C ASP A 65 13.51 -10.44 -3.25
N HIS A 66 13.40 -11.78 -3.35
CA HIS A 66 14.10 -12.77 -2.55
C HIS A 66 13.96 -12.63 -1.02
N PHE A 67 12.75 -12.35 -0.54
CA PHE A 67 12.45 -12.36 0.90
C PHE A 67 11.43 -13.42 1.27
N ARG A 68 11.35 -13.76 2.57
CA ARG A 68 10.38 -14.73 3.08
C ARG A 68 9.05 -14.04 3.41
N PRO A 69 7.94 -14.33 2.71
CA PRO A 69 6.66 -13.72 3.02
C PRO A 69 6.09 -14.25 4.33
N ARG A 70 5.24 -13.44 4.97
CA ARG A 70 4.35 -13.92 6.06
C ARG A 70 3.16 -14.68 5.45
N PRO A 71 2.59 -15.68 6.15
CA PRO A 71 1.43 -16.41 5.66
C PRO A 71 0.15 -15.54 5.71
N LEU A 72 -0.84 -15.86 4.87
CA LEU A 72 -2.14 -15.17 4.83
C LEU A 72 -2.80 -15.03 6.23
N SER A 73 -2.72 -16.07 7.05
CA SER A 73 -3.30 -16.08 8.41
C SER A 73 -2.77 -14.97 9.32
N TYR A 74 -1.53 -14.52 9.09
CA TYR A 74 -0.94 -13.38 9.79
C TYR A 74 -1.74 -12.10 9.51
N PHE A 75 -2.02 -11.83 8.25
CA PHE A 75 -2.72 -10.62 7.81
C PHE A 75 -4.22 -10.68 8.11
N GLN A 76 -4.85 -11.86 8.01
CA GLN A 76 -6.23 -12.07 8.44
C GLN A 76 -6.39 -11.74 9.93
N ARG A 77 -5.50 -12.26 10.79
CA ARG A 77 -5.51 -11.94 12.22
C ARG A 77 -5.29 -10.46 12.46
N MET A 78 -4.31 -9.85 11.78
CA MET A 78 -4.01 -8.42 11.91
C MET A 78 -5.22 -7.56 11.53
N TRP A 79 -5.89 -7.87 10.43
CA TRP A 79 -7.12 -7.18 10.00
C TRP A 79 -8.21 -7.29 11.05
N THR A 80 -8.54 -8.51 11.49
CA THR A 80 -9.61 -8.74 12.47
C THR A 80 -9.34 -8.01 13.79
N VAL A 81 -8.12 -8.07 14.31
CA VAL A 81 -7.78 -7.43 15.59
C VAL A 81 -7.79 -5.91 15.45
N LEU A 82 -7.05 -5.34 14.49
CA LEU A 82 -6.94 -3.88 14.37
C LEU A 82 -8.27 -3.24 14.00
N ASN A 83 -9.04 -3.83 13.10
CA ASN A 83 -10.31 -3.24 12.68
C ASN A 83 -11.45 -3.45 13.69
N SER A 84 -11.25 -4.30 14.70
CA SER A 84 -12.15 -4.37 15.86
C SER A 84 -11.97 -3.19 16.82
N GLU A 85 -10.78 -2.56 16.83
CA GLU A 85 -10.50 -1.34 17.61
C GLU A 85 -11.09 -0.10 16.94
N ASP A 86 -10.89 0.03 15.63
CA ASP A 86 -11.46 1.09 14.78
C ASP A 86 -11.57 0.57 13.33
N PRO A 87 -12.73 0.71 12.64
CA PRO A 87 -12.91 0.18 11.29
C PRO A 87 -11.93 0.70 10.22
N ASN A 88 -11.21 1.79 10.51
CA ASN A 88 -10.21 2.41 9.65
C ASN A 88 -8.77 2.19 10.12
N ARG A 89 -8.55 1.40 11.18
CA ARG A 89 -7.22 1.14 11.75
C ARG A 89 -6.28 0.43 10.77
N MET A 90 -6.83 -0.47 9.96
CA MET A 90 -6.16 -1.12 8.84
C MET A 90 -7.01 -1.00 7.58
N ARG A 91 -6.39 -0.59 6.47
CA ARG A 91 -7.02 -0.50 5.15
C ARG A 91 -6.16 -1.20 4.11
N LEU A 92 -6.82 -1.82 3.12
CA LEU A 92 -6.19 -2.42 1.95
C LEU A 92 -6.52 -1.56 0.73
N TYR A 93 -5.49 -1.24 -0.06
CA TYR A 93 -5.64 -0.52 -1.31
C TYR A 93 -4.97 -1.32 -2.44
N PHE A 94 -5.69 -1.48 -3.55
CA PHE A 94 -5.17 -1.99 -4.81
C PHE A 94 -4.95 -0.85 -5.79
N ALA A 95 -3.89 -0.96 -6.59
CA ALA A 95 -3.89 -0.33 -7.90
C ALA A 95 -4.64 -1.27 -8.86
N ARG A 96 -5.61 -0.75 -9.62
CA ARG A 96 -6.38 -1.53 -10.58
C ARG A 96 -6.25 -0.94 -11.96
N HIS A 97 -6.03 -1.79 -12.96
CA HIS A 97 -5.94 -1.39 -14.36
C HIS A 97 -6.68 -2.40 -15.23
N ASN A 98 -7.61 -1.92 -16.06
CA ASN A 98 -8.46 -2.75 -16.92
C ASN A 98 -9.16 -3.90 -16.15
N GLY A 99 -9.62 -3.63 -14.93
CA GLY A 99 -10.31 -4.60 -14.08
C GLY A 99 -9.40 -5.58 -13.35
N VAL A 100 -8.08 -5.49 -13.52
CA VAL A 100 -7.09 -6.37 -12.87
C VAL A 100 -6.36 -5.63 -11.77
N ASN A 101 -6.27 -6.24 -10.58
CA ASN A 101 -5.47 -5.74 -9.48
C ASN A 101 -3.97 -5.97 -9.78
N LEU A 102 -3.18 -4.90 -9.67
CA LEU A 102 -1.74 -4.85 -9.94
C LEU A 102 -0.92 -4.97 -8.65
#